data_AF-A0A3L7PZE4-F1
#
_entry.id   AF-A0A3L7PZE4-F1
#
_cell.length_a   1.000
_cell.length_b   1.000
_cell.length_c   1.000
_cell.angle_alpha   90.00
_cell.angle_beta   90.00
_cell.angle_gamma   90.00
#
_symmetry.space_group_name_H-M   'P 1'
#
loop_
_entity.id
_entity.type
_entity.pdbx_description
1 polymer ?
#
loop_
_entity_poly.entity_id
_entity_poly.type
_entity_poly.pdbx_seq_one_letter_code
_entity_poly.pdbx_strand_id
1 'polypeptide(L)'
;MPSVRRDVLRSILCLLAAAMLGVAGVGAQAVDADGTAKQPARLLVVTVTNGFRHGSIETAEGVLERLGRESGQFHVDYLRLPPGRPGQPQEPKRKDGTSDADWKQQEEAYKADLEKFRVTDAAWNKTLSELFAKAFAKEALDQFDGVVFCSTTGALPIPNLDDFLGWVKRGKTFIGFHAAADTFNASDAYRDLVGGIFAGHPWNAGDEHAFVVNDPGHPIVKSLPEAFRWKDEIYQYDTRFVPDDVRVLVSLDMPHSTPKEPWHVPVSWIRDFGHGRVFYSNFGHNEATWNDKKFQDHYLAGILWAIGRVNAPVTPNPDLQAREYLHGVLAAAAAAGAGGDAAKATAEAEKLCAKADAKCASNPGWARSLRPMLLEIRTADAAARSAAYAKVVAELD
;
A
#
# COMPACT_ATOMS: atom_id res chain seq x y z
N MET A 1 -7.97 42.53 77.60
CA MET A 1 -9.32 41.94 77.55
C MET A 1 -10.25 42.94 76.87
N PRO A 2 -11.23 42.56 76.01
CA PRO A 2 -11.57 41.25 75.40
C PRO A 2 -11.26 41.23 73.87
N SER A 3 -10.94 40.11 73.20
CA SER A 3 -11.79 38.97 72.76
C SER A 3 -12.89 39.42 71.74
N VAL A 4 -13.14 38.86 70.54
CA VAL A 4 -12.99 37.49 70.00
C VAL A 4 -13.52 37.47 68.53
N ARG A 5 -12.90 36.67 67.63
CA ARG A 5 -13.40 35.98 66.38
C ARG A 5 -14.04 36.86 65.27
N ARG A 6 -14.13 36.55 63.97
CA ARG A 6 -13.92 35.44 62.98
C ARG A 6 -14.26 36.16 61.63
N ASP A 7 -13.62 36.01 60.48
CA ASP A 7 -13.70 34.91 59.51
C ASP A 7 -13.11 35.43 58.16
N VAL A 8 -12.41 34.53 57.46
CA VAL A 8 -12.47 34.21 56.02
C VAL A 8 -12.72 35.35 54.99
N LEU A 9 -11.73 35.62 54.12
CA LEU A 9 -11.90 35.50 52.66
C LEU A 9 -10.54 35.48 51.91
N ARG A 10 -10.34 34.42 51.13
CA ARG A 10 -9.31 34.31 50.08
C ARG A 10 -9.73 35.18 48.89
N SER A 11 -8.80 35.91 48.29
CA SER A 11 -8.92 36.38 46.91
C SER A 11 -7.51 36.47 46.31
N ILE A 12 -7.18 35.46 45.52
CA ILE A 12 -5.99 35.42 44.67
C ILE A 12 -6.35 36.18 43.39
N LEU A 13 -5.46 37.09 43.03
CA LEU A 13 -5.52 37.99 41.89
C LEU A 13 -5.48 37.20 40.57
N CYS A 14 -6.52 37.33 39.75
CA CYS A 14 -6.53 36.88 38.36
C CYS A 14 -5.65 37.80 37.50
N LEU A 15 -4.50 37.29 37.04
CA LEU A 15 -3.77 37.85 35.91
C LEU A 15 -3.90 36.88 34.73
N LEU A 16 -4.74 37.26 33.77
CA LEU A 16 -4.85 36.63 32.46
C LEU A 16 -3.59 36.98 31.65
N ALA A 17 -2.67 36.03 31.53
CA ALA A 17 -1.65 36.03 30.49
C ALA A 17 -2.11 35.11 29.36
N ALA A 18 -2.57 35.72 28.26
CA ALA A 18 -2.81 35.02 27.00
C ALA A 18 -1.45 34.61 26.41
N ALA A 19 -1.08 33.33 26.58
CA ALA A 19 0.03 32.75 25.85
C ALA A 19 -0.47 32.26 24.49
N MET A 20 -0.13 33.00 23.43
CA MET A 20 -0.09 32.44 22.08
C MET A 20 0.95 31.32 22.07
N LEU A 21 0.52 30.05 22.11
CA LEU A 21 1.39 28.94 21.69
C LEU A 21 1.34 28.84 20.17
N GLY A 22 2.24 29.57 19.52
CA GLY A 22 2.89 29.04 18.33
C GLY A 22 3.93 28.03 18.79
N VAL A 23 3.82 26.78 18.36
CA VAL A 23 4.92 25.82 18.47
C VAL A 23 5.17 25.24 17.09
N ALA A 24 6.31 25.65 16.55
CA ALA A 24 6.99 25.00 15.45
C ALA A 24 7.19 23.52 15.78
N GLY A 25 6.74 22.63 14.89
CA GLY A 25 7.08 21.21 14.94
C GLY A 25 8.55 21.02 14.53
N VAL A 26 9.48 21.35 15.42
CA VAL A 26 10.86 20.89 15.34
C VAL A 26 10.84 19.43 15.78
N GLY A 27 11.21 18.52 14.87
CA GLY A 27 11.23 17.09 15.11
C GLY A 27 12.02 16.75 16.36
N ALA A 28 11.33 16.19 17.37
CA ALA A 28 12.01 15.55 18.48
C ALA A 28 12.85 14.40 17.90
N GLN A 29 14.17 14.45 18.09
CA GLN A 29 15.04 13.34 17.74
C GLN A 29 14.64 12.13 18.59
N ALA A 30 14.42 10.98 17.97
CA ALA A 30 14.24 9.75 18.71
C ALA A 30 15.52 9.45 19.50
N VAL A 31 15.38 8.96 20.72
CA VAL A 31 16.51 8.59 21.57
C VAL A 31 16.61 7.07 21.69
N ASP A 32 17.83 6.55 21.68
CA ASP A 32 18.12 5.15 21.97
C ASP A 32 17.91 4.85 23.46
N ALA A 33 17.93 3.57 23.84
CA ALA A 33 17.62 3.11 25.20
C ALA A 33 18.56 3.68 26.28
N ASP A 34 19.73 4.17 25.88
CA ASP A 34 20.74 4.82 26.73
C ASP A 34 20.61 6.36 26.77
N GLY A 35 19.59 6.91 26.11
CA GLY A 35 19.31 8.34 26.06
C GLY A 35 20.08 9.12 24.99
N THR A 36 20.86 8.45 24.13
CA THR A 36 21.56 9.09 23.01
C THR A 36 20.63 9.35 21.83
N ALA A 37 20.88 10.40 21.04
CA ALA A 37 20.09 10.68 19.84
C ALA A 37 20.32 9.59 18.80
N LYS A 38 19.23 8.93 18.39
CA LYS A 38 19.26 7.86 17.41
C LYS A 38 19.65 8.41 16.05
N GLN A 39 20.66 7.80 15.43
CA GLN A 39 21.12 8.20 14.10
C GLN A 39 20.00 8.06 13.06
N PRO A 40 20.02 8.85 11.97
CA PRO A 40 19.10 8.66 10.87
C PRO A 40 19.21 7.24 10.31
N ALA A 41 18.08 6.58 10.09
CA ALA A 41 18.04 5.24 9.53
C ALA A 41 18.54 5.25 8.07
N ARG A 42 19.16 4.17 7.61
CA ARG A 42 19.55 4.02 6.19
C ARG A 42 18.58 3.12 5.46
N LEU A 43 17.97 3.60 4.39
CA LEU A 43 17.01 2.83 3.59
C LEU A 43 17.57 2.61 2.18
N LEU A 44 17.57 1.35 1.72
CA LEU A 44 17.85 1.03 0.33
C LEU A 44 16.53 1.06 -0.46
N VAL A 45 16.37 2.07 -1.32
CA VAL A 45 15.20 2.22 -2.19
C VAL A 45 15.47 1.53 -3.52
N VAL A 46 14.70 0.49 -3.80
CA VAL A 46 14.73 -0.27 -5.05
C VAL A 46 13.61 0.23 -5.96
N THR A 47 14.00 0.73 -7.13
CA THR A 47 13.09 1.24 -8.18
C THR A 47 13.27 0.50 -9.50
N VAL A 48 13.87 -0.69 -9.41
CA VAL A 48 14.05 -1.64 -10.51
C VAL A 48 12.74 -2.35 -10.81
N THR A 49 12.41 -2.44 -12.08
CA THR A 49 11.24 -3.15 -12.59
C THR A 49 11.68 -4.20 -13.62
N ASN A 50 11.23 -5.44 -13.45
CA ASN A 50 11.35 -6.49 -14.46
C ASN A 50 10.02 -6.74 -15.20
N GLY A 51 9.03 -5.88 -14.97
CA GLY A 51 7.77 -5.81 -15.71
C GLY A 51 7.46 -4.36 -16.10
N PHE A 52 6.22 -3.94 -15.89
CA PHE A 52 5.80 -2.56 -16.14
C PHE A 52 6.59 -1.58 -15.28
N ARG A 53 6.99 -0.45 -15.88
CA ARG A 53 7.68 0.65 -15.19
C ARG A 53 6.72 1.81 -15.03
N HIS A 54 6.32 2.11 -13.79
CA HIS A 54 5.44 3.22 -13.48
C HIS A 54 6.15 4.57 -13.70
N GLY A 55 5.46 5.51 -14.35
CA GLY A 55 5.97 6.88 -14.56
C GLY A 55 6.19 7.65 -13.25
N SER A 56 5.44 7.31 -12.20
CA SER A 56 5.55 7.95 -10.89
C SER A 56 6.87 7.67 -10.16
N ILE A 57 7.66 6.68 -10.57
CA ILE A 57 8.89 6.28 -9.89
C ILE A 57 9.84 7.47 -9.72
N GLU A 58 10.04 8.30 -10.75
CA GLU A 58 10.98 9.42 -10.70
C GLU A 58 10.53 10.50 -9.70
N THR A 59 9.23 10.78 -9.67
CA THR A 59 8.63 11.67 -8.66
C THR A 59 8.77 11.07 -7.26
N ALA A 60 8.50 9.77 -7.12
CA ALA A 60 8.60 9.07 -5.84
C ALA A 60 10.01 9.10 -5.25
N GLU A 61 11.04 8.90 -6.08
CA GLU A 61 12.43 9.00 -5.66
C GLU A 61 12.71 10.37 -5.04
N GLY A 62 12.41 11.47 -5.75
CA GLY A 62 12.65 12.82 -5.24
C GLY A 62 11.86 13.16 -3.97
N VAL A 63 10.63 12.64 -3.85
CA VAL A 63 9.80 12.81 -2.66
C VAL A 63 10.38 12.06 -1.46
N LEU A 64 10.77 10.78 -1.62
CA LEU A 64 11.34 9.98 -0.54
C LEU A 64 12.65 10.58 -0.01
N GLU A 65 13.53 11.06 -0.89
CA GLU A 65 14.76 11.74 -0.49
C GLU A 65 14.45 13.02 0.29
N ARG A 66 13.50 13.83 -0.21
CA ARG A 66 13.07 15.06 0.46
C ARG A 66 12.50 14.78 1.85
N LEU A 67 11.62 13.79 1.99
CA LEU A 67 11.02 13.42 3.27
C LEU A 67 12.08 12.96 4.29
N GLY A 68 13.06 12.16 3.86
CA GLY A 68 14.17 11.74 4.71
C GLY A 68 15.01 12.93 5.18
N ARG A 69 15.40 13.80 4.24
CA ARG A 69 16.19 15.00 4.50
C ARG A 69 15.48 16.00 5.43
N GLU A 70 14.21 16.30 5.17
CA GLU A 70 13.44 17.29 5.93
C GLU A 70 13.07 16.78 7.33
N SER A 71 12.78 15.49 7.48
CA SER A 71 12.51 14.90 8.79
C SER A 71 13.78 14.69 9.62
N GLY A 72 14.93 14.52 8.97
CA GLY A 72 16.20 14.15 9.61
C GLY A 72 16.19 12.73 10.21
N GLN A 73 15.21 11.90 9.87
CA GLN A 73 15.01 10.58 10.49
C GLN A 73 15.59 9.43 9.67
N PHE A 74 15.79 9.64 8.37
CA PHE A 74 16.36 8.63 7.49
C PHE A 74 17.06 9.23 6.26
N HIS A 75 17.95 8.43 5.67
CA HIS A 75 18.57 8.66 4.37
C HIS A 75 18.20 7.52 3.42
N VAL A 76 18.21 7.82 2.13
CA VAL A 76 17.90 6.85 1.07
C VAL A 76 19.09 6.68 0.15
N ASP A 77 19.46 5.43 -0.11
CA ASP A 77 20.34 5.05 -1.22
C ASP A 77 19.48 4.34 -2.27
N TYR A 78 19.80 4.48 -3.56
CA TYR A 78 18.98 3.92 -4.64
C TYR A 78 19.66 2.76 -5.36
N LEU A 79 18.89 1.69 -5.56
CA LEU A 79 19.16 0.66 -6.56
C LEU A 79 18.20 0.87 -7.73
N ARG A 80 18.75 1.38 -8.85
CA ARG A 80 18.02 1.74 -10.08
C ARG A 80 18.34 0.78 -11.21
N LEU A 81 17.51 0.83 -12.26
CA LEU A 81 17.85 0.20 -13.55
C LEU A 81 19.17 0.78 -14.08
N PRO A 82 20.12 -0.05 -14.53
CA PRO A 82 21.27 0.43 -15.28
C PRO A 82 20.80 1.18 -16.55
N PRO A 83 21.48 2.25 -16.95
CA PRO A 83 21.13 2.96 -18.17
C PRO A 83 21.33 2.06 -19.40
N GLY A 84 20.70 2.43 -20.52
CA GLY A 84 21.00 1.83 -21.82
C GLY A 84 20.48 0.41 -22.04
N ARG A 85 19.36 0.01 -21.41
CA ARG A 85 18.68 -1.23 -21.78
C ARG A 85 18.25 -1.14 -23.25
N PRO A 86 18.59 -2.11 -24.12
CA PRO A 86 18.15 -2.08 -25.51
C PRO A 86 16.63 -2.28 -25.59
N GLY A 87 15.99 -1.61 -26.55
CA GLY A 87 14.57 -1.84 -26.84
C GLY A 87 14.37 -3.16 -27.58
N GLN A 88 13.35 -3.93 -27.22
CA GLN A 88 12.99 -5.15 -27.94
C GLN A 88 12.53 -4.81 -29.36
N PRO A 89 13.16 -5.39 -30.41
CA PRO A 89 12.72 -5.22 -31.78
C PRO A 89 11.26 -5.65 -31.95
N GLN A 90 10.49 -4.87 -32.71
CA GLN A 90 9.11 -5.21 -33.01
C GLN A 90 9.06 -6.17 -34.19
N GLU A 91 8.31 -7.26 -34.05
CA GLU A 91 8.09 -8.19 -35.14
C GLU A 91 7.38 -7.47 -36.31
N PRO A 92 7.95 -7.51 -37.53
CA PRO A 92 7.34 -6.84 -38.66
C PRO A 92 6.01 -7.50 -39.01
N LYS A 93 5.07 -6.71 -39.51
CA LYS A 93 3.81 -7.21 -40.08
C LYS A 93 3.82 -6.97 -41.59
N ARG A 94 3.56 -8.02 -42.37
CA ARG A 94 3.52 -7.91 -43.84
C ARG A 94 2.37 -6.99 -44.24
N LYS A 95 2.69 -5.90 -44.94
CA LYS A 95 1.70 -4.96 -45.45
C LYS A 95 1.19 -5.42 -46.82
N ASP A 96 -0.05 -5.05 -47.15
CA ASP A 96 -0.61 -5.28 -48.47
C ASP A 96 0.28 -4.67 -49.57
N GLY A 97 0.50 -5.43 -50.64
CA GLY A 97 1.39 -5.03 -51.74
C GLY A 97 2.89 -5.25 -51.49
N THR A 98 3.31 -5.75 -50.31
CA THR A 98 4.71 -6.13 -50.07
C THR A 98 5.06 -7.38 -50.90
N SER A 99 6.08 -7.29 -51.76
CA SER A 99 6.56 -8.45 -52.54
C SER A 99 7.16 -9.53 -51.63
N ASP A 100 7.27 -10.77 -52.11
CA ASP A 100 7.92 -11.84 -51.33
C ASP A 100 9.40 -11.54 -51.05
N ALA A 101 10.08 -10.87 -51.97
CA ALA A 101 11.48 -10.49 -51.81
C ALA A 101 11.65 -9.41 -50.72
N ASP A 102 10.80 -8.36 -50.76
CA ASP A 102 10.83 -7.30 -49.74
C ASP A 102 10.41 -7.83 -48.36
N TRP A 103 9.44 -8.75 -48.33
CA TRP A 103 9.02 -9.40 -47.08
C TRP A 103 10.16 -10.21 -46.48
N LYS A 104 10.84 -11.02 -47.29
CA LYS A 104 12.00 -11.79 -46.85
C LYS A 104 13.11 -10.89 -46.30
N GLN A 105 13.36 -9.73 -46.93
CA GLN A 105 14.34 -8.76 -46.44
C GLN A 105 13.94 -8.17 -45.07
N GLN A 106 12.65 -7.87 -44.86
CA GLN A 106 12.15 -7.39 -43.56
C GLN A 106 12.32 -8.46 -42.48
N GLU A 107 12.03 -9.73 -42.79
CA GLU A 107 12.24 -10.85 -41.86
C GLU A 107 13.72 -11.04 -41.52
N GLU A 108 14.62 -10.93 -42.50
CA GLU A 108 16.06 -11.04 -42.29
C GLU A 108 16.60 -9.88 -41.45
N ALA A 109 16.15 -8.64 -41.70
CA ALA A 109 16.50 -7.48 -40.90
C ALA A 109 16.01 -7.63 -39.44
N TYR A 110 14.76 -8.06 -39.24
CA TYR A 110 14.22 -8.33 -37.91
C TYR A 110 15.02 -9.40 -37.17
N LYS A 111 15.41 -10.50 -37.84
CA LYS A 111 16.26 -11.53 -37.24
C LYS A 111 17.63 -11.00 -36.81
N ALA A 112 18.24 -10.13 -37.62
CA ALA A 112 19.51 -9.50 -37.29
C ALA A 112 19.38 -8.55 -36.09
N ASP A 113 18.33 -7.73 -36.07
CA ASP A 113 18.02 -6.84 -34.94
C ASP A 113 17.72 -7.63 -33.66
N LEU A 114 17.00 -8.75 -33.78
CA LEU A 114 16.68 -9.64 -32.65
C LEU A 114 17.94 -10.27 -32.04
N GLU A 115 18.90 -10.70 -32.87
CA GLU A 115 20.17 -11.24 -32.37
C GLU A 115 21.02 -10.15 -31.69
N LYS A 116 21.07 -8.95 -32.28
CA LYS A 116 21.72 -7.79 -31.65
C LYS A 116 21.09 -7.43 -30.30
N PHE A 117 19.75 -7.42 -30.24
CA PHE A 117 19.01 -7.22 -29.01
C PHE A 117 19.36 -8.31 -27.99
N ARG A 118 19.34 -9.59 -28.36
CA ARG A 118 19.64 -10.71 -27.45
C ARG A 118 21.01 -10.57 -26.80
N VAL A 119 22.05 -10.23 -27.57
CA VAL A 119 23.42 -10.06 -27.05
C VAL A 119 23.51 -8.85 -26.12
N THR A 120 22.93 -7.72 -26.52
CA THR A 120 23.00 -6.48 -25.74
C THR A 120 22.14 -6.53 -24.47
N ASP A 121 20.96 -7.13 -24.53
CA ASP A 121 20.07 -7.33 -23.37
C ASP A 121 20.68 -8.33 -22.39
N ALA A 122 21.34 -9.39 -22.87
CA ALA A 122 22.06 -10.33 -22.00
C ALA A 122 23.19 -9.65 -21.21
N ALA A 123 23.98 -8.78 -21.86
CA ALA A 123 25.04 -8.02 -21.19
C ALA A 123 24.47 -7.01 -20.18
N TRP A 124 23.37 -6.34 -20.53
CA TRP A 124 22.66 -5.43 -19.64
C TRP A 124 22.07 -6.16 -18.42
N ASN A 125 21.42 -7.31 -18.62
CA ASN A 125 20.88 -8.15 -17.55
C ASN A 125 21.99 -8.67 -16.62
N LYS A 126 23.17 -9.01 -17.17
CA LYS A 126 24.33 -9.37 -16.35
C LYS A 126 24.73 -8.21 -15.43
N THR A 127 24.77 -6.98 -15.96
CA THR A 127 25.06 -5.78 -15.16
C THR A 127 24.03 -5.58 -14.06
N LEU A 128 22.75 -5.75 -14.37
CA LEU A 128 21.67 -5.67 -13.39
C LEU A 128 21.86 -6.72 -12.27
N SER A 129 22.12 -7.97 -12.62
CA SER A 129 22.37 -9.05 -11.66
C SER A 129 23.60 -8.77 -10.77
N GLU A 130 24.67 -8.20 -11.32
CA GLU A 130 25.86 -7.80 -10.54
C GLU A 130 25.53 -6.67 -9.54
N LEU A 131 24.68 -5.71 -9.91
CA LEU A 131 24.22 -4.66 -8.99
C LEU A 131 23.40 -5.25 -7.83
N PHE A 132 22.49 -6.19 -8.11
CA PHE A 132 21.74 -6.88 -7.05
C PHE A 132 22.64 -7.75 -6.19
N ALA A 133 23.59 -8.47 -6.77
CA ALA A 133 24.56 -9.27 -6.02
C ALA A 133 25.35 -8.41 -5.03
N LYS A 134 25.74 -7.19 -5.44
CA LYS A 134 26.41 -6.24 -4.56
C LYS A 134 25.48 -5.67 -3.48
N ALA A 135 24.28 -5.22 -3.86
CA ALA A 135 23.36 -4.55 -2.95
C ALA A 135 22.71 -5.49 -1.92
N PHE A 136 22.44 -6.74 -2.32
CA PHE A 136 21.83 -7.78 -1.48
C PHE A 136 22.86 -8.75 -0.86
N ALA A 137 24.16 -8.49 -1.02
CA ALA A 137 25.17 -9.16 -0.21
C ALA A 137 24.93 -8.85 1.27
N LYS A 138 25.15 -9.85 2.15
CA LYS A 138 24.86 -9.72 3.58
C LYS A 138 25.52 -8.49 4.20
N GLU A 139 26.80 -8.26 3.91
CA GLU A 139 27.59 -7.15 4.45
C GLU A 139 27.11 -5.78 3.94
N ALA A 140 26.50 -5.75 2.74
CA ALA A 140 25.89 -4.53 2.20
C ALA A 140 24.53 -4.27 2.86
N LEU A 141 23.67 -5.29 2.94
CA LEU A 141 22.35 -5.19 3.59
C LEU A 141 22.45 -4.83 5.07
N ASP A 142 23.48 -5.32 5.78
CA ASP A 142 23.67 -5.01 7.20
C ASP A 142 23.98 -3.52 7.47
N GLN A 143 24.32 -2.73 6.44
CA GLN A 143 24.47 -1.27 6.53
C GLN A 143 23.14 -0.52 6.47
N PHE A 144 22.05 -1.22 6.10
CA PHE A 144 20.72 -0.65 6.00
C PHE A 144 19.87 -1.06 7.20
N ASP A 145 18.90 -0.21 7.53
CA ASP A 145 17.85 -0.48 8.51
C ASP A 145 16.59 -0.99 7.84
N GLY A 146 16.41 -0.70 6.55
CA GLY A 146 15.29 -1.19 5.78
C GLY A 146 15.50 -1.15 4.27
N VAL A 147 14.64 -1.88 3.57
CA VAL A 147 14.53 -1.88 2.11
C VAL A 147 13.16 -1.35 1.72
N VAL A 148 13.13 -0.44 0.74
CA VAL A 148 11.90 0.11 0.16
C VAL A 148 11.76 -0.43 -1.26
N PHE A 149 10.68 -1.12 -1.56
CA PHE A 149 10.29 -1.43 -2.93
C PHE A 149 9.30 -0.37 -3.39
N CYS A 150 9.76 0.53 -4.26
CA CYS A 150 8.98 1.67 -4.74
C CYS A 150 8.48 1.37 -6.15
N SER A 151 7.26 0.84 -6.26
CA SER A 151 6.65 0.42 -7.53
C SER A 151 7.51 -0.56 -8.34
N THR A 152 8.20 -1.49 -7.65
CA THR A 152 8.92 -2.59 -8.30
C THR A 152 7.92 -3.57 -8.93
N THR A 153 8.29 -4.27 -10.00
CA THR A 153 7.43 -5.27 -10.66
C THR A 153 8.23 -6.46 -11.14
N GLY A 154 7.58 -7.62 -11.28
CA GLY A 154 8.18 -8.84 -11.79
C GLY A 154 9.18 -9.50 -10.84
N ALA A 155 9.98 -10.44 -11.37
CA ALA A 155 11.02 -11.12 -10.59
C ALA A 155 12.32 -10.31 -10.63
N LEU A 156 12.71 -9.72 -9.48
CA LEU A 156 13.99 -9.01 -9.36
C LEU A 156 15.14 -10.01 -9.22
N PRO A 157 16.35 -9.71 -9.73
CA PRO A 157 17.48 -10.64 -9.66
C PRO A 157 18.18 -10.62 -8.30
N ILE A 158 17.41 -10.69 -7.21
CA ILE A 158 17.94 -10.90 -5.85
C ILE A 158 18.60 -12.29 -5.82
N PRO A 159 19.91 -12.40 -5.50
CA PRO A 159 20.63 -13.68 -5.60
C PRO A 159 20.08 -14.77 -4.69
N ASN A 160 19.65 -14.39 -3.48
CA ASN A 160 19.01 -15.29 -2.53
C ASN A 160 17.85 -14.57 -1.84
N LEU A 161 16.62 -14.89 -2.26
CA LEU A 161 15.42 -14.28 -1.69
C LEU A 161 15.25 -14.67 -0.21
N ASP A 162 15.56 -15.90 0.18
CA ASP A 162 15.40 -16.37 1.57
C ASP A 162 16.31 -15.63 2.54
N ASP A 163 17.53 -15.28 2.13
CA ASP A 163 18.45 -14.47 2.94
C ASP A 163 17.88 -13.07 3.19
N PHE A 164 17.30 -12.45 2.15
CA PHE A 164 16.63 -11.15 2.27
C PHE A 164 15.40 -11.24 3.19
N LEU A 165 14.53 -12.24 3.00
CA LEU A 165 13.37 -12.46 3.86
C LEU A 165 13.81 -12.72 5.32
N GLY A 166 14.87 -13.49 5.52
CA GLY A 166 15.47 -13.76 6.82
C GLY A 166 16.05 -12.50 7.47
N TRP A 167 16.65 -11.59 6.68
CA TRP A 167 17.14 -10.30 7.15
C TRP A 167 16.01 -9.42 7.69
N VAL A 168 14.87 -9.35 6.98
CA VAL A 168 13.66 -8.68 7.50
C VAL A 168 13.16 -9.37 8.77
N LYS A 169 13.00 -10.71 8.76
CA LYS A 169 12.53 -11.49 9.93
C LYS A 169 13.35 -11.25 11.20
N ARG A 170 14.64 -10.91 11.09
CA ARG A 170 15.53 -10.65 12.23
C ARG A 170 15.39 -9.26 12.83
N GLY A 171 14.55 -8.37 12.28
CA GLY A 171 14.27 -7.05 12.87
C GLY A 171 14.43 -5.87 11.93
N LYS A 172 14.69 -6.12 10.65
CA LYS A 172 14.88 -5.07 9.66
C LYS A 172 13.56 -4.71 8.99
N THR A 173 13.51 -3.54 8.39
CA THR A 173 12.27 -2.97 7.87
C THR A 173 12.07 -3.29 6.40
N PHE A 174 10.83 -3.57 6.00
CA PHE A 174 10.42 -3.57 4.61
C PHE A 174 9.30 -2.56 4.38
N ILE A 175 9.40 -1.79 3.31
CA ILE A 175 8.37 -0.84 2.90
C ILE A 175 8.02 -1.10 1.45
N GLY A 176 6.73 -1.25 1.13
CA GLY A 176 6.25 -1.45 -0.22
C GLY A 176 5.30 -0.34 -0.65
N PHE A 177 5.53 0.23 -1.83
CA PHE A 177 4.62 1.18 -2.46
C PHE A 177 4.05 0.62 -3.75
N HIS A 178 2.75 0.80 -3.91
CA HIS A 178 1.95 0.47 -5.09
C HIS A 178 2.27 -0.93 -5.64
N ALA A 179 3.04 -0.99 -6.73
CA ALA A 179 3.33 -2.22 -7.43
C ALA A 179 4.32 -3.17 -6.73
N ALA A 180 4.86 -2.79 -5.57
CA ALA A 180 5.64 -3.71 -4.74
C ALA A 180 4.91 -5.06 -4.48
N ALA A 181 3.58 -5.08 -4.46
CA ALA A 181 2.78 -6.31 -4.34
C ALA A 181 2.71 -7.15 -5.65
N ASP A 182 3.10 -6.62 -6.80
CA ASP A 182 3.27 -7.36 -8.06
C ASP A 182 4.69 -7.94 -8.23
N THR A 183 5.60 -7.58 -7.33
CA THR A 183 6.95 -8.15 -7.31
C THR A 183 6.90 -9.61 -6.86
N PHE A 184 7.67 -10.49 -7.51
CA PHE A 184 7.71 -11.92 -7.18
C PHE A 184 6.32 -12.59 -7.03
N ASN A 185 5.37 -12.30 -7.92
CA ASN A 185 3.98 -12.77 -7.81
C ASN A 185 3.81 -14.30 -7.60
N ALA A 186 4.76 -15.09 -8.11
CA ALA A 186 4.78 -16.55 -7.91
C ALA A 186 5.35 -17.03 -6.56
N SER A 187 5.86 -16.13 -5.70
CA SER A 187 6.53 -16.48 -4.44
C SER A 187 5.61 -16.31 -3.24
N ASP A 188 5.20 -17.43 -2.65
CA ASP A 188 4.45 -17.46 -1.40
C ASP A 188 5.24 -16.81 -0.24
N ALA A 189 6.56 -16.99 -0.21
CA ALA A 189 7.40 -16.43 0.84
C ALA A 189 7.48 -14.88 0.75
N TYR A 190 7.45 -14.32 -0.46
CA TYR A 190 7.37 -12.88 -0.66
C TYR A 190 5.97 -12.34 -0.38
N ARG A 191 4.91 -13.06 -0.78
CA ARG A 191 3.53 -12.75 -0.36
C ARG A 191 3.45 -12.64 1.15
N ASP A 192 4.03 -13.57 1.91
CA ASP A 192 3.99 -13.55 3.37
C ASP A 192 4.70 -12.32 3.96
N LEU A 193 5.79 -11.87 3.34
CA LEU A 193 6.44 -10.62 3.71
C LEU A 193 5.49 -9.42 3.51
N VAL A 194 4.93 -9.26 2.32
CA VAL A 194 4.11 -8.08 1.99
C VAL A 194 2.75 -8.12 2.71
N GLY A 195 2.18 -9.31 2.89
CA GLY A 195 0.83 -9.53 3.41
C GLY A 195 -0.26 -9.59 2.31
N GLY A 196 0.11 -9.38 1.05
CA GLY A 196 -0.79 -9.46 -0.11
C GLY A 196 0.00 -9.48 -1.40
N ILE A 197 -0.54 -10.12 -2.44
CA ILE A 197 0.10 -10.23 -3.75
C ILE A 197 -0.90 -9.88 -4.86
N PHE A 198 -0.43 -9.16 -5.87
CA PHE A 198 -1.24 -8.59 -6.95
C PHE A 198 -2.10 -9.64 -7.68
N ALA A 199 -3.38 -9.35 -7.80
CA ALA A 199 -4.37 -10.17 -8.49
C ALA A 199 -5.28 -9.34 -9.42
N GLY A 200 -4.77 -8.21 -9.91
CA GLY A 200 -5.47 -7.32 -10.83
C GLY A 200 -5.65 -5.91 -10.28
N HIS A 201 -6.15 -5.04 -11.16
CA HIS A 201 -6.30 -3.61 -10.93
C HIS A 201 -7.62 -3.09 -11.55
N PRO A 202 -8.79 -3.52 -11.05
CA PRO A 202 -10.09 -3.10 -11.62
C PRO A 202 -10.37 -1.59 -11.51
N TRP A 203 -9.65 -0.90 -10.63
CA TRP A 203 -9.74 0.52 -10.33
C TRP A 203 -8.54 1.23 -10.95
N ASN A 204 -8.74 1.85 -12.11
CA ASN A 204 -7.66 2.29 -12.98
C ASN A 204 -7.15 3.69 -12.61
N ALA A 205 -5.91 4.01 -13.04
CA ALA A 205 -5.25 5.29 -12.78
C ALA A 205 -6.02 6.56 -13.17
N GLY A 206 -6.97 6.45 -14.11
CA GLY A 206 -7.80 7.57 -14.59
C GLY A 206 -9.06 7.82 -13.77
N ASP A 207 -9.48 6.85 -12.96
CA ASP A 207 -10.75 6.85 -12.24
C ASP A 207 -10.58 7.42 -10.82
N GLU A 208 -11.64 8.03 -10.28
CA GLU A 208 -11.66 8.51 -8.89
C GLU A 208 -12.48 7.58 -7.99
N HIS A 209 -11.92 7.21 -6.85
CA HIS A 209 -12.50 6.24 -5.92
C HIS A 209 -12.65 6.83 -4.52
N ALA A 210 -13.59 6.30 -3.75
CA ALA A 210 -13.75 6.64 -2.35
C ALA A 210 -12.91 5.69 -1.47
N PHE A 211 -12.38 6.22 -0.37
CA PHE A 211 -11.56 5.51 0.59
C PHE A 211 -12.02 5.84 2.01
N VAL A 212 -11.90 4.85 2.88
CA VAL A 212 -12.21 4.96 4.31
C VAL A 212 -10.95 4.69 5.13
N VAL A 213 -10.72 5.55 6.13
CA VAL A 213 -9.68 5.38 7.14
C VAL A 213 -10.25 4.57 8.30
N ASN A 214 -9.71 3.38 8.50
CA ASN A 214 -10.24 2.38 9.42
C ASN A 214 -9.86 2.62 10.88
N ASP A 215 -8.84 3.44 11.13
CA ASP A 215 -8.38 3.82 12.45
C ASP A 215 -7.88 5.29 12.42
N PRO A 216 -8.78 6.28 12.46
CA PRO A 216 -8.41 7.70 12.36
C PRO A 216 -7.45 8.19 13.46
N GLY A 217 -7.43 7.48 14.61
CA GLY A 217 -6.51 7.75 15.71
C GLY A 217 -5.09 7.25 15.47
N HIS A 218 -4.88 6.36 14.49
CA HIS A 218 -3.59 5.77 14.21
C HIS A 218 -2.62 6.81 13.62
N PRO A 219 -1.39 6.98 14.17
CA PRO A 219 -0.45 8.01 13.72
C PRO A 219 -0.14 8.00 12.21
N ILE A 220 -0.15 6.83 11.59
CA ILE A 220 0.15 6.65 10.16
C ILE A 220 -0.89 7.29 9.24
N VAL A 221 -2.16 7.37 9.65
CA VAL A 221 -3.27 7.86 8.80
C VAL A 221 -3.90 9.15 9.31
N LYS A 222 -3.35 9.73 10.38
CA LYS A 222 -3.86 10.97 10.99
C LYS A 222 -3.91 12.18 10.04
N SER A 223 -3.09 12.19 8.99
CA SER A 223 -3.08 13.24 7.96
C SER A 223 -4.19 13.06 6.92
N LEU A 224 -4.81 11.89 6.84
CA LEU A 224 -5.87 11.59 5.90
C LEU A 224 -7.24 11.93 6.53
N PRO A 225 -8.18 12.50 5.77
CA PRO A 225 -9.57 12.60 6.23
C PRO A 225 -10.15 11.21 6.51
N GLU A 226 -11.11 11.10 7.43
CA GLU A 226 -11.74 9.81 7.78
C GLU A 226 -12.34 9.10 6.57
N ALA A 227 -12.89 9.87 5.63
CA ALA A 227 -13.28 9.41 4.30
C ALA A 227 -12.85 10.45 3.27
N PHE A 228 -12.36 10.00 2.11
CA PHE A 228 -11.92 10.89 1.04
C PHE A 228 -12.06 10.24 -0.33
N ARG A 229 -12.07 11.07 -1.37
CA ARG A 229 -11.99 10.61 -2.76
C ARG A 229 -10.64 10.94 -3.37
N TRP A 230 -10.10 10.02 -4.16
CA TRP A 230 -8.81 10.21 -4.80
C TRP A 230 -8.70 9.43 -6.12
N LYS A 231 -7.87 9.95 -7.03
CA LYS A 231 -7.60 9.35 -8.33
C LYS A 231 -6.23 8.65 -8.32
N ASP A 232 -6.25 7.33 -8.33
CA ASP A 232 -5.07 6.48 -8.38
C ASP A 232 -5.45 5.08 -8.89
N GLU A 233 -4.47 4.30 -9.35
CA GLU A 233 -4.71 2.89 -9.66
C GLU A 233 -4.64 2.06 -8.37
N ILE A 234 -5.66 1.23 -8.11
CA ILE A 234 -5.76 0.43 -6.88
C ILE A 234 -5.77 -1.06 -7.22
N TYR A 235 -4.82 -1.78 -6.64
CA TYR A 235 -4.68 -3.22 -6.79
C TYR A 235 -5.63 -3.98 -5.86
N GLN A 236 -6.08 -5.14 -6.33
CA GLN A 236 -6.64 -6.18 -5.48
C GLN A 236 -5.63 -7.32 -5.28
N TYR A 237 -5.86 -8.12 -4.24
CA TYR A 237 -4.97 -9.22 -3.86
C TYR A 237 -5.70 -10.53 -3.88
N ASP A 238 -5.04 -11.63 -4.25
CA ASP A 238 -5.68 -12.94 -4.39
C ASP A 238 -6.24 -13.51 -3.06
N THR A 239 -6.78 -14.72 -3.12
CA THR A 239 -7.40 -15.40 -1.96
C THR A 239 -6.42 -15.84 -0.89
N ARG A 240 -5.10 -15.72 -1.12
CA ARG A 240 -4.05 -16.04 -0.14
C ARG A 240 -3.79 -14.87 0.83
N PHE A 241 -4.46 -13.72 0.65
CA PHE A 241 -4.46 -12.64 1.63
C PHE A 241 -5.08 -13.12 2.96
N VAL A 242 -4.36 -12.93 4.07
CA VAL A 242 -4.77 -13.41 5.41
C VAL A 242 -5.09 -12.21 6.30
N PRO A 243 -6.38 -11.94 6.61
CA PRO A 243 -6.75 -10.79 7.44
C PRO A 243 -6.16 -10.78 8.86
N ASP A 244 -5.87 -11.97 9.39
CA ASP A 244 -5.32 -12.17 10.73
C ASP A 244 -3.81 -11.88 10.82
N ASP A 245 -3.17 -11.54 9.69
CA ASP A 245 -1.74 -11.23 9.63
C ASP A 245 -1.43 -9.72 9.56
N VAL A 246 -2.42 -8.89 9.23
CA VAL A 246 -2.22 -7.47 8.91
C VAL A 246 -3.19 -6.57 9.67
N ARG A 247 -2.73 -5.36 9.99
CA ARG A 247 -3.58 -4.26 10.42
C ARG A 247 -3.85 -3.34 9.25
N VAL A 248 -5.06 -3.38 8.71
CA VAL A 248 -5.49 -2.52 7.61
C VAL A 248 -5.85 -1.14 8.14
N LEU A 249 -5.22 -0.10 7.59
CA LEU A 249 -5.37 1.29 7.99
C LEU A 249 -6.29 2.07 7.05
N VAL A 250 -6.26 1.75 5.76
CA VAL A 250 -7.12 2.35 4.72
C VAL A 250 -7.72 1.25 3.88
N SER A 251 -8.99 1.41 3.49
CA SER A 251 -9.68 0.51 2.56
C SER A 251 -10.36 1.31 1.45
N LEU A 252 -10.59 0.65 0.32
CA LEU A 252 -11.49 1.18 -0.69
C LEU A 252 -12.89 1.19 -0.10
N ASP A 253 -13.54 2.35 -0.12
CA ASP A 253 -14.90 2.52 0.37
C ASP A 253 -15.85 2.07 -0.74
N MET A 254 -16.24 0.80 -0.67
CA MET A 254 -17.04 0.13 -1.69
C MET A 254 -18.46 0.69 -1.84
N PRO A 255 -19.19 1.01 -0.75
CA PRO A 255 -20.50 1.67 -0.84
C PRO A 255 -20.47 3.01 -1.59
N HIS A 256 -19.37 3.78 -1.44
CA HIS A 256 -19.22 5.09 -2.09
C HIS A 256 -18.35 5.06 -3.35
N SER A 257 -17.95 3.88 -3.82
CA SER A 257 -17.23 3.66 -5.08
C SER A 257 -18.09 2.88 -6.07
N THR A 258 -17.66 2.78 -7.33
CA THR A 258 -18.21 1.74 -8.20
C THR A 258 -17.62 0.39 -7.78
N PRO A 259 -18.42 -0.56 -7.26
CA PRO A 259 -17.90 -1.86 -6.85
C PRO A 259 -17.57 -2.67 -8.11
N LYS A 260 -16.28 -2.71 -8.47
CA LYS A 260 -15.80 -3.50 -9.62
C LYS A 260 -15.79 -5.00 -9.31
N GLU A 261 -15.60 -5.33 -8.04
CA GLU A 261 -15.64 -6.69 -7.52
C GLU A 261 -16.30 -6.73 -6.13
N PRO A 262 -17.00 -7.80 -5.75
CA PRO A 262 -17.78 -7.88 -4.52
C PRO A 262 -16.95 -8.33 -3.30
N TRP A 263 -15.84 -7.66 -2.98
CA TRP A 263 -15.01 -8.01 -1.82
C TRP A 263 -14.24 -6.82 -1.26
N HIS A 264 -13.63 -7.03 -0.10
CA HIS A 264 -12.74 -6.06 0.54
C HIS A 264 -11.50 -5.80 -0.30
N VAL A 265 -11.13 -4.52 -0.44
CA VAL A 265 -9.85 -4.10 -1.01
C VAL A 265 -9.11 -3.27 0.05
N PRO A 266 -8.16 -3.88 0.80
CA PRO A 266 -7.29 -3.13 1.68
C PRO A 266 -6.32 -2.27 0.85
N VAL A 267 -6.08 -1.03 1.26
CA VAL A 267 -5.31 -0.06 0.46
C VAL A 267 -4.01 0.32 1.15
N SER A 268 -3.98 0.36 2.48
CA SER A 268 -2.74 0.50 3.22
C SER A 268 -2.81 -0.30 4.50
N TRP A 269 -1.72 -0.96 4.85
CA TRP A 269 -1.63 -1.77 6.06
C TRP A 269 -0.22 -1.81 6.62
N ILE A 270 -0.14 -2.30 7.85
CA ILE A 270 1.10 -2.63 8.53
C ILE A 270 1.03 -4.06 9.06
N ARG A 271 2.19 -4.71 9.19
CA ARG A 271 2.33 -5.98 9.90
C ARG A 271 3.71 -6.13 10.52
N ASP A 272 3.81 -7.02 11.48
CA ASP A 272 5.10 -7.62 11.84
C ASP A 272 5.39 -8.80 10.90
N PHE A 273 6.67 -9.00 10.60
CA PHE A 273 7.17 -10.17 9.90
C PHE A 273 8.41 -10.69 10.64
N GLY A 274 8.21 -11.72 11.47
CA GLY A 274 9.18 -12.06 12.51
C GLY A 274 9.32 -10.89 13.48
N HIS A 275 10.54 -10.38 13.65
CA HIS A 275 10.84 -9.17 14.42
C HIS A 275 10.87 -7.90 13.56
N GLY A 276 10.78 -8.03 12.24
CA GLY A 276 10.78 -6.90 11.30
C GLY A 276 9.42 -6.23 11.17
N ARG A 277 9.43 -4.97 10.76
CA ARG A 277 8.21 -4.19 10.50
C ARG A 277 7.99 -4.01 9.00
N VAL A 278 6.74 -4.17 8.59
CA VAL A 278 6.30 -4.03 7.20
C VAL A 278 5.26 -2.92 7.11
N PHE A 279 5.52 -1.92 6.27
CA PHE A 279 4.53 -0.92 5.87
C PHE A 279 4.25 -1.05 4.38
N TYR A 280 2.97 -1.16 4.01
CA TYR A 280 2.56 -1.18 2.62
C TYR A 280 1.48 -0.12 2.34
N SER A 281 1.62 0.54 1.19
CA SER A 281 0.59 1.43 0.65
C SER A 281 0.39 1.14 -0.83
N ASN A 282 -0.85 0.85 -1.23
CA ASN A 282 -1.27 0.61 -2.61
C ASN A 282 -1.27 1.91 -3.44
N PHE A 283 -1.42 3.06 -2.77
CA PHE A 283 -1.30 4.38 -3.38
C PHE A 283 0.10 4.60 -3.97
N GLY A 284 0.17 5.23 -5.15
CA GLY A 284 1.44 5.64 -5.75
C GLY A 284 1.61 5.34 -7.24
N HIS A 285 0.55 4.95 -7.97
CA HIS A 285 0.61 4.85 -9.44
C HIS A 285 0.78 6.23 -10.05
N ASN A 286 -0.01 7.20 -9.58
CA ASN A 286 -0.02 8.55 -10.11
C ASN A 286 1.02 9.46 -9.43
N GLU A 287 1.69 10.31 -10.22
CA GLU A 287 2.57 11.36 -9.69
C GLU A 287 1.85 12.33 -8.76
N ALA A 288 0.56 12.59 -9.02
CA ALA A 288 -0.27 13.45 -8.18
C ALA A 288 -0.33 12.95 -6.73
N THR A 289 -0.37 11.63 -6.51
CA THR A 289 -0.35 11.02 -5.17
C THR A 289 0.95 11.35 -4.44
N TRP A 290 2.10 11.21 -5.12
CA TRP A 290 3.40 11.53 -4.55
C TRP A 290 3.59 13.02 -4.26
N ASN A 291 2.96 13.90 -5.04
CA ASN A 291 3.07 15.35 -4.88
C ASN A 291 2.08 15.96 -3.88
N ASP A 292 1.08 15.20 -3.44
CA ASP A 292 0.07 15.69 -2.51
C ASP A 292 0.50 15.52 -1.05
N LYS A 293 0.34 16.59 -0.27
CA LYS A 293 0.83 16.67 1.11
C LYS A 293 0.24 15.59 2.02
N LYS A 294 -1.04 15.24 1.88
CA LYS A 294 -1.69 14.29 2.82
C LYS A 294 -1.12 12.88 2.68
N PHE A 295 -0.75 12.49 1.45
CA PHE A 295 -0.07 11.24 1.16
C PHE A 295 1.39 11.28 1.56
N GLN A 296 2.11 12.39 1.33
CA GLN A 296 3.48 12.55 1.83
C GLN A 296 3.56 12.42 3.36
N ASP A 297 2.63 13.03 4.09
CA ASP A 297 2.53 12.92 5.54
C ASP A 297 2.23 11.47 5.97
N HIS A 298 1.33 10.77 5.25
CA HIS A 298 1.00 9.36 5.48
C HIS A 298 2.22 8.44 5.23
N TYR A 299 2.94 8.65 4.12
CA TYR A 299 4.13 7.90 3.77
C TYR A 299 5.26 8.13 4.78
N LEU A 300 5.50 9.39 5.17
CA LEU A 300 6.46 9.72 6.21
C LEU A 300 6.09 9.00 7.51
N ALA A 301 4.85 9.12 7.98
CA ALA A 301 4.43 8.48 9.22
C ALA A 301 4.54 6.94 9.17
N GLY A 302 4.21 6.33 8.02
CA GLY A 302 4.38 4.89 7.78
C GLY A 302 5.84 4.46 7.80
N ILE A 303 6.73 5.19 7.11
CA ILE A 303 8.17 4.96 7.14
C ILE A 303 8.71 5.09 8.57
N LEU A 304 8.37 6.18 9.28
CA LEU A 304 8.81 6.42 10.65
C LEU A 304 8.34 5.34 11.62
N TRP A 305 7.12 4.83 11.47
CA TRP A 305 6.66 3.68 12.23
C TRP A 305 7.49 2.43 11.89
N ALA A 306 7.73 2.18 10.61
CA ALA A 306 8.43 1.01 10.14
C ALA A 306 9.91 0.97 10.62
N ILE A 307 10.58 2.13 10.71
CA ILE A 307 11.94 2.26 11.25
C ILE A 307 12.00 2.47 12.78
N GLY A 308 10.86 2.36 13.48
CA GLY A 308 10.82 2.45 14.94
C GLY A 308 11.05 3.84 15.52
N ARG A 309 10.63 4.89 14.81
CA ARG A 309 10.58 6.29 15.30
C ARG A 309 9.20 6.68 15.80
N VAL A 310 8.15 5.99 15.35
CA VAL A 310 6.77 6.13 15.84
C VAL A 310 6.30 4.80 16.41
N ASN A 311 5.74 4.84 17.63
CA ASN A 311 5.10 3.69 18.26
C ASN A 311 3.60 3.76 18.02
N ALA A 312 3.05 2.71 17.40
CA ALA A 312 1.63 2.57 17.12
C ALA A 312 1.26 1.07 17.09
N PRO A 313 0.02 0.70 17.45
CA PRO A 313 -0.41 -0.69 17.51
C PRO A 313 -0.38 -1.33 16.13
N VAL A 314 0.25 -2.51 16.02
CA VAL A 314 0.34 -3.31 14.79
C VAL A 314 -0.62 -4.51 14.80
N THR A 315 -1.31 -4.73 15.92
CA THR A 315 -2.23 -5.87 16.08
C THR A 315 -3.23 -5.91 14.92
N PRO A 316 -3.34 -7.08 14.24
CA PRO A 316 -4.28 -7.28 13.15
C PRO A 316 -5.72 -6.91 13.55
N ASN A 317 -6.50 -6.44 12.59
CA ASN A 317 -7.91 -6.04 12.78
C ASN A 317 -8.89 -6.89 11.94
N PRO A 318 -8.91 -8.22 12.12
CA PRO A 318 -9.70 -9.14 11.29
C PRO A 318 -11.22 -8.91 11.34
N ASP A 319 -11.79 -8.43 12.45
CA ASP A 319 -13.23 -8.09 12.50
C ASP A 319 -13.56 -6.89 11.64
N LEU A 320 -12.71 -5.86 11.67
CA LEU A 320 -12.87 -4.70 10.80
C LEU A 320 -12.78 -5.12 9.34
N GLN A 321 -11.78 -5.93 8.99
CA GLN A 321 -11.61 -6.40 7.60
C GLN A 321 -12.79 -7.26 7.14
N ALA A 322 -13.38 -8.07 8.04
CA ALA A 322 -14.58 -8.85 7.72
C ALA A 322 -15.81 -7.94 7.48
N ARG A 323 -15.94 -6.84 8.26
CA ARG A 323 -16.97 -5.82 8.05
C ARG A 323 -16.81 -5.13 6.69
N GLU A 324 -15.60 -4.69 6.35
CA GLU A 324 -15.34 -4.06 5.04
C GLU A 324 -15.56 -5.04 3.87
N TYR A 325 -15.30 -6.34 4.07
CA TYR A 325 -15.63 -7.36 3.07
C TYR A 325 -17.13 -7.47 2.89
N LEU A 326 -17.89 -7.53 3.98
CA LEU A 326 -19.35 -7.53 3.95
C LEU A 326 -19.88 -6.28 3.24
N HIS A 327 -19.33 -5.09 3.53
CA HIS A 327 -19.67 -3.86 2.82
C HIS A 327 -19.42 -3.96 1.31
N GLY A 328 -18.30 -4.55 0.89
CA GLY A 328 -18.01 -4.81 -0.53
C GLY A 328 -19.08 -5.66 -1.22
N VAL A 329 -19.55 -6.73 -0.57
CA VAL A 329 -20.63 -7.57 -1.10
C VAL A 329 -21.97 -6.84 -1.11
N LEU A 330 -22.30 -6.10 -0.05
CA LEU A 330 -23.56 -5.34 0.04
C LEU A 330 -23.62 -4.20 -0.99
N ALA A 331 -22.49 -3.52 -1.25
CA ALA A 331 -22.38 -2.51 -2.30
C ALA A 331 -22.62 -3.13 -3.68
N ALA A 332 -22.04 -4.31 -3.97
CA ALA A 332 -22.27 -5.01 -5.22
C ALA A 332 -23.74 -5.49 -5.36
N ALA A 333 -24.35 -5.96 -4.27
CA ALA A 333 -25.77 -6.33 -4.24
C ALA A 333 -26.68 -5.13 -4.55
N ALA A 334 -26.41 -3.98 -3.91
CA ALA A 334 -27.12 -2.73 -4.15
C ALA A 334 -26.97 -2.25 -5.61
N ALA A 335 -25.75 -2.29 -6.15
CA ALA A 335 -25.48 -1.93 -7.54
C ALA A 335 -26.23 -2.82 -8.54
N ALA A 336 -26.30 -4.14 -8.28
CA ALA A 336 -27.05 -5.08 -9.12
C ALA A 336 -28.56 -4.78 -9.13
N GLY A 337 -29.13 -4.35 -8.00
CA GLY A 337 -30.55 -3.96 -7.88
C GLY A 337 -30.89 -2.54 -8.35
N ALA A 338 -29.89 -1.71 -8.63
CA ALA A 338 -30.09 -0.29 -8.95
C ALA A 338 -30.40 -0.02 -10.43
N GLY A 339 -30.24 -1.00 -11.33
CA GLY A 339 -30.53 -0.82 -12.76
C GLY A 339 -29.62 0.19 -13.45
N GLY A 340 -28.39 0.37 -12.95
CA GLY A 340 -27.40 1.31 -13.50
C GLY A 340 -27.45 2.73 -12.92
N ASP A 341 -28.40 3.03 -12.02
CA ASP A 341 -28.45 4.31 -11.30
C ASP A 341 -27.47 4.32 -10.12
N ALA A 342 -26.40 5.12 -10.24
CA ALA A 342 -25.35 5.18 -9.23
C ALA A 342 -25.81 5.78 -7.89
N ALA A 343 -26.73 6.76 -7.92
CA ALA A 343 -27.24 7.38 -6.71
C ALA A 343 -28.14 6.42 -5.94
N LYS A 344 -29.01 5.69 -6.66
CA LYS A 344 -29.82 4.62 -6.09
C LYS A 344 -28.97 3.48 -5.51
N ALA A 345 -27.91 3.08 -6.23
CA ALA A 345 -26.97 2.06 -5.76
C ALA A 345 -26.30 2.48 -4.44
N THR A 346 -25.80 3.72 -4.39
CA THR A 346 -25.13 4.26 -3.20
C THR A 346 -26.09 4.31 -2.00
N ALA A 347 -27.30 4.86 -2.18
CA ALA A 347 -28.29 4.97 -1.10
C ALA A 347 -28.72 3.60 -0.53
N GLU A 348 -28.90 2.58 -1.39
CA GLU A 348 -29.21 1.23 -0.89
C GLU A 348 -27.99 0.57 -0.24
N ALA A 349 -26.77 0.79 -0.76
CA ALA A 349 -25.54 0.30 -0.14
C ALA A 349 -25.35 0.88 1.27
N GLU A 350 -25.52 2.19 1.44
CA GLU A 350 -25.46 2.87 2.75
C GLU A 350 -26.45 2.26 3.74
N LYS A 351 -27.70 2.05 3.32
CA LYS A 351 -28.75 1.43 4.16
C LYS A 351 -28.40 0.01 4.59
N LEU A 352 -27.89 -0.81 3.65
CA LEU A 352 -27.49 -2.19 3.96
C LEU A 352 -26.26 -2.22 4.88
N CYS A 353 -25.27 -1.38 4.62
CA CYS A 353 -24.06 -1.29 5.44
C CYS A 353 -24.36 -0.77 6.85
N ALA A 354 -25.28 0.19 7.00
CA ALA A 354 -25.73 0.66 8.31
C ALA A 354 -26.39 -0.46 9.16
N LYS A 355 -27.19 -1.34 8.53
CA LYS A 355 -27.72 -2.54 9.20
C LYS A 355 -26.59 -3.48 9.62
N ALA A 356 -25.65 -3.75 8.72
CA ALA A 356 -24.49 -4.61 8.99
C ALA A 356 -23.65 -4.07 10.15
N ASP A 357 -23.43 -2.76 10.20
CA ASP A 357 -22.67 -2.08 11.25
C ASP A 357 -23.36 -2.18 12.60
N ALA A 358 -24.68 -1.98 12.65
CA ALA A 358 -25.45 -2.18 13.88
C ALA A 358 -25.37 -3.62 14.41
N LYS A 359 -25.37 -4.62 13.51
CA LYS A 359 -25.20 -6.04 13.89
C LYS A 359 -23.77 -6.35 14.34
N CYS A 360 -22.75 -5.79 13.68
CA CYS A 360 -21.35 -5.91 14.12
C CYS A 360 -21.11 -5.26 15.48
N ALA A 361 -21.76 -4.12 15.76
CA ALA A 361 -21.64 -3.42 17.03
C ALA A 361 -22.27 -4.21 18.19
N SER A 362 -23.36 -4.94 17.95
CA SER A 362 -24.04 -5.76 18.96
C SER A 362 -23.45 -7.18 19.10
N ASN A 363 -22.81 -7.70 18.06
CA ASN A 363 -22.18 -9.01 18.04
C ASN A 363 -20.78 -8.96 17.36
N PRO A 364 -19.75 -8.55 18.12
CA PRO A 364 -18.37 -8.55 17.62
C PRO A 364 -17.95 -9.96 17.17
N GLY A 365 -17.52 -10.08 15.92
CA GLY A 365 -17.17 -11.37 15.29
C GLY A 365 -18.26 -11.95 14.38
N TRP A 366 -19.48 -11.41 14.38
CA TRP A 366 -20.54 -11.85 13.46
C TRP A 366 -20.11 -11.76 11.99
N ALA A 367 -19.61 -10.61 11.53
CA ALA A 367 -19.12 -10.48 10.16
C ALA A 367 -17.97 -11.46 9.87
N ARG A 368 -17.12 -11.75 10.85
CA ARG A 368 -16.04 -12.75 10.71
C ARG A 368 -16.60 -14.15 10.49
N SER A 369 -17.70 -14.51 11.16
CA SER A 369 -18.37 -15.81 10.98
C SER A 369 -18.93 -16.02 9.57
N LEU A 370 -19.21 -14.93 8.84
CA LEU A 370 -19.68 -14.97 7.46
C LEU A 370 -18.56 -15.18 6.43
N ARG A 371 -17.28 -15.10 6.80
CA ARG A 371 -16.14 -15.20 5.86
C ARG A 371 -16.22 -16.38 4.89
N PRO A 372 -16.55 -17.62 5.31
CA PRO A 372 -16.66 -18.73 4.36
C PRO A 372 -17.67 -18.43 3.24
N MET A 373 -18.85 -17.93 3.59
CA MET A 373 -19.88 -17.51 2.63
C MET A 373 -19.37 -16.38 1.71
N LEU A 374 -18.67 -15.40 2.27
CA LEU A 374 -18.16 -14.25 1.51
C LEU A 374 -17.02 -14.63 0.54
N LEU A 375 -16.20 -15.62 0.88
CA LEU A 375 -15.12 -16.12 0.01
C LEU A 375 -15.66 -16.96 -1.15
N GLU A 376 -16.76 -17.70 -0.97
CA GLU A 376 -17.40 -18.46 -2.06
C GLU A 376 -17.85 -17.55 -3.22
N ILE A 377 -18.26 -16.30 -2.92
CA ILE A 377 -18.66 -15.29 -3.92
C ILE A 377 -17.51 -14.98 -4.88
N ARG A 378 -16.27 -15.02 -4.39
CA ARG A 378 -15.09 -14.62 -5.16
C ARG A 378 -14.82 -15.54 -6.35
N THR A 379 -15.13 -16.82 -6.19
CA THR A 379 -14.98 -17.85 -7.23
C THR A 379 -16.27 -18.12 -8.01
N ALA A 380 -17.39 -17.52 -7.61
CA ALA A 380 -18.69 -17.72 -8.24
C ALA A 380 -18.80 -16.99 -9.59
N ASP A 381 -19.54 -17.58 -10.53
CA ASP A 381 -19.97 -16.91 -11.76
C ASP A 381 -21.04 -15.84 -11.48
N ALA A 382 -21.41 -15.06 -12.50
CA ALA A 382 -22.35 -13.94 -12.34
C ALA A 382 -23.74 -14.35 -11.81
N ALA A 383 -24.26 -15.52 -12.22
CA ALA A 383 -25.57 -16.01 -11.78
C ALA A 383 -25.51 -16.47 -10.32
N ALA A 384 -24.47 -17.23 -9.97
CA ALA A 384 -24.21 -17.67 -8.61
C ALA A 384 -23.93 -16.49 -7.66
N ARG A 385 -23.22 -15.45 -8.10
CA ARG A 385 -23.01 -14.20 -7.32
C ARG A 385 -24.33 -13.53 -6.97
N SER A 386 -25.26 -13.41 -7.92
CA SER A 386 -26.58 -12.79 -7.69
C SER A 386 -27.38 -13.52 -6.60
N ALA A 387 -27.38 -14.87 -6.62
CA ALA A 387 -28.02 -15.67 -5.60
C ALA A 387 -27.31 -15.55 -4.23
N ALA A 388 -25.97 -15.46 -4.22
CA ALA A 388 -25.20 -15.29 -3.00
C ALA A 388 -25.44 -13.92 -2.34
N TYR A 389 -25.60 -12.85 -3.13
CA TYR A 389 -25.95 -11.53 -2.62
C TYR A 389 -27.25 -11.55 -1.83
N ALA A 390 -28.28 -12.21 -2.35
CA ALA A 390 -29.57 -12.34 -1.64
C ALA A 390 -29.41 -13.06 -0.29
N LYS A 391 -28.56 -14.10 -0.22
CA LYS A 391 -28.25 -14.80 1.04
C LYS A 391 -27.56 -13.86 2.04
N VAL A 392 -26.54 -13.12 1.59
CA VAL A 392 -25.81 -12.17 2.45
C VAL A 392 -26.72 -11.05 2.97
N VAL A 393 -27.62 -10.53 2.13
CA VAL A 393 -28.61 -9.52 2.56
C VAL A 393 -29.58 -10.10 3.59
N ALA A 394 -30.00 -11.37 3.45
CA ALA A 394 -30.89 -12.03 4.40
C ALA A 394 -30.24 -12.23 5.79
N GLU A 395 -28.91 -12.35 5.86
CA GLU A 395 -28.18 -12.40 7.13
C GLU A 395 -28.23 -11.07 7.91
N LEU A 396 -28.76 -9.98 7.35
CA LEU A 396 -28.89 -8.69 8.06
C LEU A 396 -30.11 -8.61 8.97
N ASP A 397 -31.15 -9.40 8.68
CA ASP A 397 -32.35 -9.49 9.51
C ASP A 397 -32.17 -10.53 10.64
#